data_AF-V5H8S3-F1
#
_entry.id   AF-V5H8S3-F1
#
_cell.length_a   1.000
_cell.length_b   1.000
_cell.length_c   1.000
_cell.angle_alpha   90.00
_cell.angle_beta   90.00
_cell.angle_gamma   90.00
#
_symmetry.space_group_name_H-M   'P 1'
#
loop_
_entity.id
_entity.type
_entity.pdbx_description
1 polymer ?
#
loop_
_entity_poly.entity_id
_entity_poly.type
_entity_poly.pdbx_seq_one_letter_code
_entity_poly.pdbx_strand_id
1 'polypeptide(L)'
;MLSVLVLALYLFISRGISEVATGETPSKDEEIEETTSVTPLSGPIFNYSETNPELQKYQDAWKFVTSNESFIMKYRNFNANPTGKNTTSCVNATMIYKNETTHYVLHHVCLFEHDK
;
A
#
# COMPACT_ATOMS: atom_id res chain seq x y z
N MET A 1 44.69 26.47 6.10
CA MET A 1 45.14 25.19 6.69
C MET A 1 44.16 24.61 7.71
N LEU A 2 42.85 24.93 7.62
CA LEU A 2 41.81 24.40 8.51
C LEU A 2 41.31 22.99 8.07
N SER A 3 41.47 22.67 6.78
CA SER A 3 40.92 21.45 6.16
C SER A 3 41.64 20.16 6.55
N VAL A 4 42.92 20.22 6.93
CA VAL A 4 43.71 19.03 7.29
C VAL A 4 43.40 18.59 8.74
N LEU A 5 43.11 19.55 9.62
CA LEU A 5 42.85 19.30 11.03
C LEU A 5 41.47 18.65 11.26
N VAL A 6 40.48 18.99 10.43
CA VAL A 6 39.14 18.38 10.44
C VAL A 6 39.18 16.92 9.93
N LEU A 7 39.99 16.64 8.91
CA LEU A 7 40.14 15.27 8.38
C LEU A 7 40.84 14.34 9.37
N ALA A 8 41.85 14.84 10.08
CA ALA A 8 42.55 14.08 11.12
C ALA A 8 41.64 13.74 12.31
N LEU A 9 40.75 14.66 12.71
CA LEU A 9 39.79 14.44 13.78
C LEU A 9 38.72 13.40 13.40
N TYR A 10 38.23 13.41 12.16
CA TYR A 10 37.28 12.43 11.65
C TYR A 10 37.87 11.01 11.65
N LEU A 11 39.11 10.85 11.17
CA LEU A 11 39.79 9.55 11.16
C LEU A 11 40.09 9.02 12.56
N PHE A 12 40.33 9.89 13.55
CA PHE A 12 40.52 9.49 14.95
C PHE A 12 39.24 8.95 15.60
N ILE A 13 38.07 9.49 15.24
CA ILE A 13 36.78 9.03 15.79
C ILE A 13 36.33 7.73 15.09
N SER A 14 36.61 7.57 13.80
CA SER A 14 36.23 6.37 13.04
C SER A 14 37.10 5.13 13.29
N ARG A 15 38.28 5.28 13.93
CA ARG A 15 39.20 4.17 14.21
C ARG A 15 39.07 3.60 15.63
N GLY A 16 38.13 4.10 16.44
CA GLY A 16 38.06 3.82 17.88
C GLY A 16 37.19 2.65 18.35
N ILE A 17 36.49 1.91 17.49
CA ILE A 17 35.66 0.77 17.95
C ILE A 17 35.62 -0.37 16.92
N SER A 18 36.62 -1.24 16.99
CA SER A 18 36.74 -2.56 16.34
C SER A 18 37.82 -3.29 17.17
N GLU A 19 37.68 -4.49 17.71
CA GLU A 19 36.72 -5.58 17.61
C GLU A 19 36.96 -6.53 18.82
N VAL A 20 35.93 -7.28 19.22
CA VAL A 20 35.94 -8.63 19.81
C VAL A 20 36.50 -8.87 21.23
N ALA A 21 35.60 -9.32 22.13
CA ALA A 21 35.92 -10.35 23.11
C ALA A 21 34.78 -11.38 23.17
N THR A 22 35.16 -12.62 22.90
CA THR A 22 34.42 -13.87 22.83
C THR A 22 33.68 -14.21 24.13
N GLY A 23 32.43 -14.62 24.03
CA GLY A 23 31.64 -15.20 25.13
C GLY A 23 30.37 -15.85 24.60
N GLU A 24 30.37 -17.18 24.56
CA GLU A 24 29.31 -18.05 24.06
C GLU A 24 27.99 -17.88 24.83
N THR A 25 26.86 -17.76 24.13
CA THR A 25 25.55 -18.36 24.47
C THR A 25 24.64 -18.24 23.24
N PRO A 26 24.04 -19.33 22.71
CA PRO A 26 23.14 -19.26 21.58
C PRO A 26 21.80 -18.63 22.00
N SER A 27 21.52 -17.43 21.53
CA SER A 27 20.19 -16.84 21.62
C SER A 27 19.29 -17.61 20.65
N LYS A 28 18.33 -18.35 21.22
CA LYS A 28 17.25 -19.01 20.48
C LYS A 28 16.62 -18.05 19.48
N ASP A 29 16.30 -18.58 18.30
CA ASP A 29 15.38 -17.97 17.36
C ASP A 29 14.09 -17.63 18.10
N GLU A 30 13.80 -16.34 18.23
CA GLU A 30 12.52 -15.84 18.73
C GLU A 30 11.51 -16.03 17.60
N GLU A 31 10.83 -17.17 17.62
CA GLU A 31 9.58 -17.37 16.90
C GLU A 31 8.62 -16.29 17.40
N ILE A 32 8.44 -15.23 16.60
CA ILE A 32 7.38 -14.26 16.82
C ILE A 32 6.09 -15.01 16.51
N GLU A 33 5.58 -15.73 17.51
CA GLU A 33 4.21 -16.20 17.54
C GLU A 33 3.35 -14.93 17.54
N GLU A 34 2.85 -14.52 16.37
CA GLU A 34 1.81 -13.51 16.24
C GLU A 34 0.53 -14.04 16.92
N THR A 35 0.55 -14.08 18.24
CA THR A 35 -0.66 -14.22 19.05
C THR A 35 -1.37 -12.88 18.94
N THR A 36 -2.13 -12.72 17.86
CA THR A 36 -3.12 -11.66 17.75
C THR A 36 -4.16 -11.93 18.84
N SER A 37 -3.98 -11.28 19.99
CA SER A 37 -4.98 -11.25 21.06
C SER A 37 -6.17 -10.43 20.56
N VAL A 38 -7.11 -11.09 19.89
CA VAL A 38 -8.36 -10.48 19.48
C VAL A 38 -9.21 -10.33 20.72
N THR A 39 -9.19 -9.14 21.33
CA THR A 39 -10.26 -8.77 22.27
C THR A 39 -11.57 -8.87 21.49
N PRO A 40 -12.55 -9.71 21.91
CA PRO A 40 -13.78 -9.85 21.17
C PRO A 40 -14.50 -8.50 21.19
N LEU A 41 -14.53 -7.84 20.04
CA LEU A 41 -15.23 -6.57 19.87
C LEU A 41 -16.73 -6.87 20.04
N SER A 42 -17.29 -6.43 21.16
CA SER A 42 -18.74 -6.52 21.38
C SER A 42 -19.44 -5.57 20.41
N GLY A 43 -19.95 -6.12 19.32
CA GLY A 43 -20.57 -5.38 18.24
C GLY A 43 -21.13 -6.32 17.17
N PRO A 44 -21.90 -5.80 16.20
CA PRO A 44 -22.36 -6.60 15.07
C PRO A 44 -21.16 -7.19 14.33
N ILE A 45 -21.22 -8.49 14.05
CA ILE A 45 -20.27 -9.16 13.17
C ILE A 45 -20.67 -8.79 11.74
N PHE A 46 -19.81 -8.04 11.07
CA PHE A 46 -19.99 -7.72 9.66
C PHE A 46 -19.28 -8.78 8.81
N ASN A 47 -20.07 -9.48 7.98
CA ASN A 47 -19.54 -10.41 6.99
C ASN A 47 -19.24 -9.64 5.70
N TYR A 48 -18.00 -9.14 5.60
CA TYR A 48 -17.50 -8.48 4.42
C TYR A 48 -17.10 -9.51 3.36
N SER A 49 -17.43 -9.25 2.09
CA SER A 49 -17.02 -10.16 1.01
C SER A 49 -15.50 -10.16 0.82
N GLU A 50 -14.87 -9.06 1.21
CA GLU A 50 -13.44 -8.80 1.24
C GLU A 50 -12.68 -9.72 2.22
N THR A 51 -13.37 -10.28 3.22
CA THR A 51 -12.77 -11.23 4.18
C THR A 51 -13.08 -12.69 3.86
N ASN A 52 -13.88 -12.97 2.83
CA ASN A 52 -14.20 -14.34 2.44
C ASN A 52 -12.99 -15.02 1.76
N PRO A 53 -12.41 -16.08 2.37
CA PRO A 53 -11.25 -16.78 1.82
C PRO A 53 -11.51 -17.40 0.43
N GLU A 54 -12.75 -17.79 0.13
CA GLU A 54 -13.11 -18.36 -1.18
C GLU A 54 -13.03 -17.32 -2.31
N LEU A 55 -13.15 -16.03 -1.97
CA LEU A 55 -13.15 -14.92 -2.92
C LEU A 55 -11.79 -14.24 -3.07
N GLN A 56 -10.82 -14.50 -2.18
CA GLN A 56 -9.50 -13.84 -2.18
C GLN A 56 -8.80 -13.91 -3.54
N LYS A 57 -8.90 -15.04 -4.25
CA LYS A 57 -8.31 -15.22 -5.60
C LYS A 57 -8.87 -14.27 -6.68
N TYR A 58 -9.98 -13.60 -6.42
CA TYR A 58 -10.63 -12.65 -7.35
C TYR A 58 -10.48 -11.19 -6.91
N GLN A 59 -9.83 -10.92 -5.78
CA GLN A 59 -9.74 -9.59 -5.17
C GLN A 59 -8.35 -8.94 -5.35
N ASP A 60 -7.53 -9.48 -6.25
CA ASP A 60 -6.23 -8.90 -6.60
C ASP A 60 -6.43 -7.65 -7.48
N ALA A 61 -6.34 -6.49 -6.84
CA ALA A 61 -6.46 -5.19 -7.50
C ALA A 61 -5.34 -4.93 -8.51
N TRP A 62 -4.14 -5.47 -8.29
CA TRP A 62 -3.01 -5.27 -9.21
C TRP A 62 -3.20 -6.06 -10.50
N LYS A 63 -3.62 -7.32 -10.37
CA LYS A 63 -3.96 -8.16 -11.52
C LYS A 63 -5.13 -7.58 -12.32
N PHE A 64 -6.09 -6.96 -11.64
CA PHE A 64 -7.22 -6.28 -12.27
C PHE A 64 -6.79 -5.13 -13.20
N VAL A 65 -5.80 -4.33 -12.81
CA VAL A 65 -5.30 -3.16 -13.58
C VAL A 65 -4.29 -3.51 -14.68
N THR A 66 -4.25 -4.78 -15.14
CA THR A 66 -3.28 -5.24 -16.15
C THR A 66 -3.77 -5.13 -17.60
N SER A 67 -5.05 -4.85 -17.84
CA SER A 67 -5.55 -4.66 -19.20
C SER A 67 -5.16 -3.28 -19.73
N ASN A 68 -4.58 -3.21 -20.92
CA ASN A 68 -4.41 -1.96 -21.68
C ASN A 68 -5.76 -1.44 -22.22
N GLU A 69 -6.85 -1.69 -21.50
CA GLU A 69 -8.21 -1.41 -21.90
C GLU A 69 -8.79 -0.31 -21.00
N SER A 70 -9.83 0.34 -21.48
CA SER A 70 -10.58 1.30 -20.66
C SER A 70 -11.69 0.57 -19.90
N PHE A 71 -11.82 0.87 -18.61
CA PHE A 71 -12.94 0.40 -17.81
C PHE A 71 -14.16 1.30 -18.05
N ILE A 72 -15.32 0.70 -18.26
CA ILE A 72 -16.59 1.41 -18.43
C ILE A 72 -17.51 1.02 -17.28
N MET A 73 -18.05 2.01 -16.57
CA MET A 73 -19.01 1.76 -15.49
C MET A 73 -20.39 1.48 -16.09
N LYS A 74 -20.78 0.21 -16.10
CA LYS A 74 -22.09 -0.22 -16.63
C LYS A 74 -23.22 -0.16 -15.61
N TYR A 75 -22.94 -0.54 -14.37
CA TYR A 75 -23.91 -0.60 -13.28
C TYR A 75 -23.33 0.00 -12.01
N ARG A 76 -24.18 0.63 -11.21
CA ARG A 76 -23.89 1.15 -9.87
C ARG A 76 -25.17 1.19 -9.05
N ASN A 77 -25.04 1.19 -7.73
CA ASN A 77 -26.16 1.24 -6.78
C ASN A 77 -26.34 2.63 -6.12
N PHE A 78 -25.59 3.64 -6.56
CA PHE A 78 -25.69 5.03 -6.10
C PHE A 78 -25.74 5.99 -7.30
N ASN A 79 -26.35 7.17 -7.13
CA ASN A 79 -26.53 8.15 -8.22
C ASN A 79 -25.77 9.47 -8.02
N ALA A 80 -25.22 9.69 -6.83
CA ALA A 80 -24.52 10.91 -6.46
C ALA A 80 -23.01 10.68 -6.42
N ASN A 81 -22.24 11.67 -6.87
CA ASN A 81 -20.80 11.75 -6.58
C ASN A 81 -20.59 12.16 -5.10
N PRO A 82 -19.35 12.14 -4.57
CA PRO A 82 -19.08 12.55 -3.17
C PRO A 82 -19.54 13.97 -2.81
N THR A 83 -19.75 14.84 -3.80
CA THR A 83 -20.28 16.21 -3.62
C THR A 83 -21.80 16.30 -3.64
N GLY A 84 -22.52 15.18 -3.73
CA GLY A 84 -23.98 15.15 -3.72
C GLY A 84 -24.65 15.56 -5.04
N LYS A 85 -23.88 15.86 -6.08
CA LYS A 85 -24.43 16.12 -7.41
C LYS A 85 -24.89 14.81 -8.03
N ASN A 86 -26.17 14.74 -8.36
CA ASN A 86 -26.74 13.63 -9.12
C ASN A 86 -26.28 13.71 -10.59
N THR A 87 -26.27 12.56 -11.26
CA THR A 87 -26.20 12.40 -12.73
C THR A 87 -24.83 12.45 -13.41
N THR A 88 -23.80 11.81 -12.83
CA THR A 88 -22.65 11.43 -13.66
C THR A 88 -23.02 10.22 -14.54
N SER A 89 -22.92 10.33 -15.85
CA SER A 89 -23.12 9.24 -16.82
C SER A 89 -21.84 9.03 -17.63
N CYS A 90 -21.82 7.97 -18.46
CA CYS A 90 -20.70 7.70 -19.37
C CYS A 90 -19.32 7.65 -18.68
N VAL A 91 -19.26 7.11 -17.46
CA VAL A 91 -18.02 7.04 -16.69
C VAL A 91 -17.08 6.01 -17.32
N ASN A 92 -15.89 6.45 -17.70
CA ASN A 92 -14.80 5.59 -18.12
C ASN A 92 -13.51 5.90 -17.35
N ALA A 93 -12.63 4.91 -17.27
CA ALA A 93 -11.30 5.07 -16.72
C ALA A 93 -10.29 4.41 -17.66
N THR A 94 -9.35 5.20 -18.16
CA THR A 94 -8.28 4.73 -19.04
C THR A 94 -6.96 4.80 -18.28
N MET A 95 -6.23 3.70 -18.21
CA MET A 95 -4.88 3.70 -17.64
C MET A 95 -3.93 4.54 -18.51
N ILE A 96 -3.21 5.47 -17.89
CA ILE A 96 -2.23 6.34 -18.58
C ILE A 96 -0.80 6.16 -18.07
N TYR A 97 -0.62 5.55 -16.90
CA TYR A 97 0.69 5.21 -16.36
C TYR A 97 0.60 4.03 -15.40
N LYS A 98 1.63 3.18 -15.42
CA LYS A 98 1.76 2.01 -14.55
C LYS A 98 3.22 1.86 -14.10
N ASN A 99 3.43 1.73 -12.80
CA ASN A 99 4.71 1.42 -12.20
C ASN A 99 4.67 0.02 -11.59
N GLU A 100 5.35 -0.92 -12.25
CA GLU A 100 5.38 -2.33 -11.85
C GLU A 100 6.08 -2.54 -10.50
N THR A 101 7.09 -1.74 -10.16
CA THR A 101 7.85 -1.89 -8.92
C THR A 101 7.04 -1.45 -7.70
N THR A 102 6.28 -0.37 -7.83
CA THR A 102 5.55 0.23 -6.68
C THR A 102 4.07 -0.16 -6.66
N HIS A 103 3.60 -0.99 -7.59
CA HIS A 103 2.19 -1.33 -7.77
C HIS A 103 1.28 -0.08 -7.87
N TYR A 104 1.78 0.95 -8.54
CA TYR A 104 1.07 2.23 -8.71
C TYR A 104 0.51 2.37 -10.12
N VAL A 105 -0.75 2.78 -10.23
CA VAL A 105 -1.41 3.05 -11.52
C VAL A 105 -2.07 4.41 -11.50
N LEU A 106 -1.91 5.17 -12.58
CA LEU A 106 -2.64 6.40 -12.83
C LEU A 106 -3.69 6.16 -13.91
N HIS A 107 -4.91 6.55 -13.61
CA HIS A 107 -6.02 6.53 -14.54
C HIS A 107 -6.45 7.95 -14.89
N HIS A 108 -6.74 8.18 -16.16
CA HIS A 108 -7.54 9.31 -16.61
C HIS A 108 -9.01 8.88 -16.57
N VAL A 109 -9.81 9.58 -15.76
CA VAL A 109 -11.24 9.29 -15.59
C VAL A 109 -12.04 10.35 -16.33
N CYS A 110 -12.90 9.93 -17.27
CA CYS A 110 -13.87 10.84 -17.89
C CYS A 110 -15.28 10.46 -17.45
N LEU A 111 -16.13 11.48 -17.37
CA LEU A 111 -17.54 11.37 -17.01
C LEU A 111 -18.31 12.49 -17.68
N PHE A 112 -19.61 12.30 -17.85
CA PHE A 112 -20.53 13.33 -18.31
C PHE A 112 -21.39 13.78 -17.14
N GLU A 113 -21.41 15.09 -16.85
CA GLU A 113 -22.34 15.68 -15.87
C GLU A 113 -23.55 16.26 -16.63
N HIS A 114 -24.76 15.98 -16.17
CA HIS A 114 -25.92 16.73 -16.64
C HIS A 114 -26.06 17.99 -15.78
N ASP A 115 -25.79 19.15 -16.37
CA ASP A 115 -26.17 20.43 -15.77
C ASP A 115 -27.70 20.57 -15.83
N LYS A 116 -28.32 20.88 -14.69
CA LYS A 116 -29.76 21.18 -14.59
C LYS A 116 -30.00 22.68 -14.67
#